data_AF-A0A0A2EYL1-F1
#
_entry.id   AF-A0A0A2EYL1-F1
#
_cell.length_a   1.000
_cell.length_b   1.000
_cell.length_c   1.000
_cell.angle_alpha   90.00
_cell.angle_beta   90.00
_cell.angle_gamma   90.00
#
_symmetry.space_group_name_H-M   'P 1'
#
loop_
_entity.id
_entity.type
_entity.pdbx_description
1 polymer ?
#
loop_
_entity_poly.entity_id
_entity_poly.type
_entity_poly.pdbx_seq_one_letter_code
_entity_poly.pdbx_strand_id
1 'polypeptide(L)'
;MKKIICLYGSANKGKTPTLNILIGLLEPAKVIALEELHLDHREVVVYKGHRIAVTTAGDRDYDLTENIKFCKENECDILVTATRTRGGSNKEVHKFSQEVSCKITWLRKNEAIEQIDLVNKSQAKDIQAIIDKL
;
A
#
# COMPACT_ATOMS: atom_id res chain seq x y z
N MET A 1 -10.26 7.52 9.02
CA MET A 1 -9.75 6.27 8.43
C MET A 1 -10.78 5.14 8.57
N LYS A 2 -11.15 4.51 7.46
CA LYS A 2 -12.21 3.49 7.32
C LYS A 2 -11.65 2.10 7.01
N LYS A 3 -10.53 2.01 6.28
CA LYS A 3 -9.98 0.75 5.78
C LYS A 3 -8.47 0.78 5.64
N ILE A 4 -7.84 -0.38 5.86
CA ILE A 4 -6.43 -0.63 5.56
C ILE A 4 -6.34 -1.76 4.53
N ILE A 5 -5.53 -1.58 3.49
CA ILE A 5 -5.17 -2.59 2.50
C ILE A 5 -3.68 -2.89 2.65
N CYS A 6 -3.36 -4.12 3.06
CA CYS A 6 -1.99 -4.56 3.32
C CYS A 6 -1.51 -5.44 2.17
N LEU A 7 -0.54 -4.96 1.39
CA LEU A 7 0.16 -5.76 0.39
C LEU A 7 1.32 -6.49 1.07
N TYR A 8 1.12 -7.79 1.37
CA TYR A 8 2.07 -8.57 2.15
C TYR A 8 2.83 -9.59 1.31
N GLY A 9 4.08 -9.85 1.65
CA GLY A 9 4.87 -10.87 0.96
C GLY A 9 6.34 -10.83 1.35
N SER A 10 7.11 -11.78 0.81
CA SER A 10 8.56 -11.82 0.99
C SER A 10 9.23 -10.52 0.52
N ALA A 11 10.42 -10.25 1.05
CA ALA A 11 11.25 -9.13 0.59
C ALA A 11 11.60 -9.30 -0.90
N ASN A 12 11.85 -8.18 -1.59
CA ASN A 12 12.30 -8.15 -3.00
C ASN A 12 11.38 -8.86 -4.00
N LYS A 13 10.06 -8.85 -3.75
CA LYS A 13 9.04 -9.42 -4.65
C LYS A 13 8.25 -8.39 -5.45
N GLY A 14 8.65 -7.11 -5.42
CA GLY A 14 8.00 -6.04 -6.20
C GLY A 14 6.87 -5.29 -5.50
N LYS A 15 6.81 -5.29 -4.15
CA LYS A 15 5.79 -4.53 -3.40
C LYS A 15 5.87 -3.02 -3.69
N THR A 16 7.07 -2.43 -3.56
CA THR A 16 7.32 -1.01 -3.82
C THR A 16 6.92 -0.62 -5.25
N PRO A 17 7.37 -1.32 -6.31
CA PRO A 17 6.87 -1.08 -7.68
C PRO A 17 5.36 -1.18 -7.83
N THR A 18 4.70 -2.19 -7.24
CA THR A 18 3.23 -2.32 -7.33
C THR A 18 2.51 -1.13 -6.73
N LEU A 19 2.97 -0.63 -5.57
CA LEU A 19 2.33 0.49 -4.89
C LEU A 19 2.64 1.83 -5.57
N ASN A 20 3.84 2.00 -6.13
CA ASN A 20 4.17 3.12 -7.01
C ASN A 20 3.27 3.18 -8.25
N ILE A 21 3.07 2.04 -8.92
CA ILE A 21 2.15 1.96 -10.07
C ILE A 21 0.72 2.30 -9.64
N LEU A 22 0.29 1.86 -8.45
CA LEU A 22 -1.03 2.20 -7.92
C LEU A 22 -1.21 3.72 -7.76
N ILE A 23 -0.19 4.44 -7.29
CA ILE A 23 -0.28 5.92 -7.18
C ILE A 23 -0.52 6.55 -8.54
N GLY A 24 0.21 6.14 -9.58
CA GLY A 24 -0.04 6.61 -10.94
C GLY A 24 -1.43 6.24 -11.49
N LEU A 25 -2.03 5.13 -11.06
CA LEU A 25 -3.40 4.78 -11.41
C LEU A 25 -4.45 5.63 -10.68
N LEU A 26 -4.17 6.03 -9.43
CA LEU A 26 -5.07 6.84 -8.60
C LEU A 26 -4.95 8.34 -8.89
N GLU A 27 -3.77 8.79 -9.34
CA GLU A 27 -3.50 10.17 -9.71
C GLU A 27 -2.77 10.23 -11.06
N PRO A 28 -3.47 10.06 -12.20
CA PRO A 28 -2.84 9.99 -13.52
C PRO A 28 -2.11 11.26 -13.96
N ALA A 29 -2.43 12.41 -13.35
CA ALA A 29 -1.72 13.66 -13.57
C ALA A 29 -0.31 13.66 -12.95
N LYS A 30 -0.04 12.75 -12.01
CA LYS A 30 1.25 12.61 -11.37
C LYS A 30 2.16 11.72 -12.21
N VAL A 31 3.21 12.33 -12.77
CA VAL A 31 4.27 11.63 -13.48
C VAL A 31 5.24 11.07 -12.43
N ILE A 32 5.23 9.75 -12.24
CA ILE A 32 6.25 9.06 -11.44
C ILE A 32 7.37 8.65 -12.40
N ALA A 33 8.59 9.12 -12.13
CA ALA A 33 9.74 8.75 -12.95
C ALA A 33 10.02 7.23 -12.82
N LEU A 34 10.58 6.60 -13.86
CA LEU A 34 10.82 5.16 -13.85
C LEU A 34 11.78 4.76 -12.70
N GLU A 35 12.72 5.65 -12.41
CA GLU A 35 13.71 5.53 -11.33
C GLU A 35 13.04 5.57 -9.94
N GLU A 36 11.93 6.29 -9.80
CA GLU A 36 11.18 6.43 -8.54
C GLU A 36 10.29 5.21 -8.24
N LEU A 37 9.99 4.37 -9.24
CA LEU A 37 9.19 3.15 -9.05
C LEU A 37 9.79 2.18 -8.02
N HIS A 38 11.09 2.27 -7.78
CA HIS A 38 11.82 1.41 -6.85
C HIS A 38 12.16 2.09 -5.52
N LEU A 39 11.84 3.38 -5.37
CA LEU A 39 12.11 4.13 -4.15
C LEU A 39 10.97 4.00 -3.15
N ASP A 40 11.35 3.93 -1.88
CA ASP A 40 10.37 3.96 -0.81
C ASP A 40 9.88 5.39 -0.55
N HIS A 41 8.56 5.55 -0.51
CA HIS A 41 7.92 6.83 -0.26
C HIS A 41 6.51 6.65 0.33
N ARG A 42 5.95 7.76 0.82
CA ARG A 42 4.59 7.88 1.35
C ARG A 42 3.89 8.98 0.59
N GLU A 43 2.70 8.70 0.09
CA GLU A 43 1.96 9.62 -0.74
C GLU A 43 0.50 9.72 -0.30
N VAL A 44 -0.08 10.91 -0.42
CA VAL A 44 -1.52 11.10 -0.28
C VAL A 44 -2.11 11.47 -1.62
N VAL A 45 -3.05 10.67 -2.10
CA VAL A 45 -3.80 10.93 -3.33
C VAL A 45 -5.28 11.13 -3.03
N VAL A 46 -5.94 11.98 -3.82
CA VAL A 46 -7.40 12.13 -3.77
C VAL A 46 -8.00 11.40 -4.97
N TYR A 47 -8.76 10.35 -4.71
CA TYR A 47 -9.34 9.51 -5.77
C TYR A 47 -10.81 9.22 -5.44
N LYS A 48 -11.70 9.56 -6.38
CA LYS A 48 -13.16 9.38 -6.25
C LYS A 48 -13.76 9.92 -4.94
N GLY A 49 -13.23 11.04 -4.45
CA GLY A 49 -13.70 11.68 -3.20
C GLY A 49 -13.10 11.08 -1.92
N HIS A 50 -12.18 10.13 -2.02
CA HIS A 50 -11.46 9.57 -0.88
C HIS A 50 -10.03 10.10 -0.81
N ARG A 51 -9.58 10.43 0.40
CA ARG A 51 -8.16 10.69 0.69
C ARG A 51 -7.48 9.35 0.98
N ILE A 52 -6.48 8.99 0.18
CA ILE A 52 -5.84 7.68 0.23
C ILE A 52 -4.35 7.87 0.50
N ALA A 53 -3.85 7.32 1.60
CA ALA A 53 -2.43 7.21 1.86
C ALA A 53 -1.89 5.93 1.20
N VAL A 54 -0.90 6.03 0.32
CA VAL A 54 -0.17 4.88 -0.24
C VAL A 54 1.26 4.93 0.29
N THR A 55 1.70 3.87 0.96
CA THR A 55 3.02 3.81 1.61
C THR A 55 3.77 2.55 1.22
N THR A 56 4.94 2.70 0.61
CA THR A 56 5.69 1.56 0.05
C THR A 56 6.61 0.89 1.07
N ALA A 57 7.09 1.65 2.07
CA ALA A 57 7.85 1.11 3.19
C ALA A 57 6.95 0.27 4.10
N GLY A 58 7.46 -0.84 4.62
CA GLY A 58 6.69 -1.73 5.50
C GLY A 58 7.46 -2.96 5.97
N ASP A 59 8.80 -2.90 5.94
CA ASP A 59 9.63 -4.03 6.33
C ASP A 59 9.83 -4.10 7.84
N ARG A 60 9.76 -2.96 8.53
CA ARG A 60 9.91 -2.85 9.98
C ARG A 60 8.62 -2.37 10.65
N ASP A 61 8.49 -2.71 11.91
CA ASP A 61 7.35 -2.34 12.76
C ASP A 61 7.23 -0.82 12.92
N TYR A 62 8.38 -0.15 12.95
CA TYR A 62 8.49 1.31 12.93
C TYR A 62 7.88 1.91 11.65
N ASP A 63 8.14 1.32 10.48
CA ASP A 63 7.63 1.84 9.21
C ASP A 63 6.11 1.84 9.19
N LEU A 64 5.48 0.77 9.69
CA LEU A 64 4.03 0.65 9.78
C LEU A 64 3.44 1.69 10.73
N THR A 65 4.04 1.87 11.90
CA THR A 65 3.61 2.90 12.87
C THR A 65 3.64 4.29 12.25
N GLU A 66 4.71 4.61 11.51
CA GLU A 66 4.83 5.90 10.81
C GLU A 66 3.86 6.01 9.63
N ASN A 67 3.60 4.94 8.87
CA ASN A 67 2.61 4.96 7.77
C ASN A 67 1.19 5.23 8.29
N ILE A 68 0.88 4.63 9.43
CA ILE A 68 -0.37 4.83 10.17
C ILE A 68 -0.50 6.26 10.65
N LYS A 69 0.56 6.80 11.27
CA LYS A 69 0.60 8.17 11.77
C LYS A 69 0.41 9.15 10.61
N PHE A 70 1.17 8.95 9.54
CA PHE A 70 1.05 9.70 8.29
C PHE A 70 -0.38 9.68 7.74
N CYS A 71 -1.03 8.52 7.70
CA CYS A 71 -2.42 8.39 7.28
C CYS A 71 -3.40 9.16 8.17
N LYS A 72 -3.19 9.15 9.50
CA LYS A 72 -4.03 9.88 10.47
C LYS A 72 -3.84 11.38 10.37
N GLU A 73 -2.60 11.85 10.33
CA GLU A 73 -2.24 13.27 10.24
C GLU A 73 -2.74 13.91 8.95
N ASN A 74 -2.84 13.13 7.87
CA ASN A 74 -3.39 13.57 6.59
C ASN A 74 -4.90 13.31 6.45
N GLU A 75 -5.59 12.90 7.52
CA GLU A 75 -7.04 12.66 7.54
C GLU A 75 -7.53 11.70 6.46
N CYS A 76 -6.72 10.67 6.13
CA CYS A 76 -7.05 9.75 5.06
C CYS A 76 -8.18 8.78 5.44
N ASP A 77 -9.00 8.45 4.45
CA ASP A 77 -10.04 7.41 4.51
C ASP A 77 -9.43 6.01 4.43
N ILE A 78 -8.42 5.84 3.57
CA ILE A 78 -7.86 4.53 3.21
C ILE A 78 -6.34 4.59 3.35
N LEU A 79 -5.76 3.57 3.98
CA LEU A 79 -4.33 3.31 3.97
C LEU A 79 -4.05 2.09 3.08
N VAL A 80 -3.18 2.23 2.09
CA VAL A 80 -2.62 1.13 1.32
C VAL A 80 -1.13 1.02 1.66
N THR A 81 -0.71 -0.06 2.33
CA THR A 81 0.65 -0.19 2.83
C THR A 81 1.29 -1.52 2.46
N ALA A 82 2.58 -1.52 2.19
CA ALA A 82 3.37 -2.75 2.18
C ALA A 82 3.49 -3.32 3.59
N THR A 83 3.66 -4.64 3.69
CA THR A 83 4.05 -5.34 4.93
C THR A 83 4.72 -6.69 4.61
N ARG A 84 5.32 -7.34 5.61
CA ARG A 84 5.94 -8.66 5.48
C ARG A 84 5.00 -9.79 5.93
N THR A 85 5.19 -10.98 5.35
CA THR A 85 4.40 -12.19 5.67
C THR A 85 4.62 -12.73 7.10
N ARG A 86 5.78 -12.47 7.72
CA ARG A 86 6.20 -12.99 9.04
C ARG A 86 7.06 -11.95 9.77
N GLY A 87 6.94 -11.86 11.10
CA GLY A 87 7.68 -10.95 11.97
C GLY A 87 6.78 -10.14 12.90
N GLY A 88 7.34 -9.17 13.62
CA GLY A 88 6.58 -8.24 14.48
C GLY A 88 5.53 -7.42 13.71
N SER A 89 5.73 -7.26 12.40
CA SER A 89 4.93 -6.40 11.53
C SER A 89 3.49 -6.89 11.36
N ASN A 90 3.24 -8.20 11.44
CA ASN A 90 1.87 -8.74 11.46
C ASN A 90 1.15 -8.49 12.79
N LYS A 91 1.88 -8.52 13.92
CA LYS A 91 1.31 -8.24 15.25
C LYS A 91 0.94 -6.77 15.34
N GLU A 92 1.79 -5.88 14.85
CA GLU A 92 1.52 -4.43 14.87
C GLU A 92 0.35 -4.05 13.97
N VAL A 93 0.21 -4.60 12.76
CA VAL A 93 -0.98 -4.33 11.93
C VAL A 93 -2.26 -4.83 12.59
N HIS A 94 -2.24 -6.01 13.23
CA HIS A 94 -3.41 -6.54 13.94
C HIS A 94 -3.75 -5.69 15.17
N LYS A 95 -2.76 -5.41 16.02
CA LYS A 95 -2.91 -4.53 17.18
C LYS A 95 -3.48 -3.17 16.77
N PHE A 96 -2.91 -2.59 15.72
CA PHE A 96 -3.39 -1.32 15.19
C PHE A 96 -4.83 -1.39 14.69
N SER A 97 -5.21 -2.42 13.93
CA SER A 97 -6.58 -2.54 13.44
C SER A 97 -7.63 -2.60 14.54
N GLN A 98 -7.27 -3.20 15.68
CA GLN A 98 -8.11 -3.21 16.87
C GLN A 98 -8.20 -1.80 17.48
N GLU A 99 -7.07 -1.10 17.61
CA GLU A 99 -7.03 0.28 18.14
C GLU A 99 -7.86 1.27 17.31
N VAL A 100 -7.86 1.14 15.98
CA VAL A 100 -8.58 2.08 15.09
C VAL A 100 -9.93 1.55 14.59
N SER A 101 -10.36 0.38 15.05
CA SER A 101 -11.66 -0.22 14.68
C SER A 101 -11.95 -0.18 13.17
N CYS A 102 -10.95 -0.51 12.35
CA CYS A 102 -11.05 -0.43 10.89
C CYS A 102 -10.92 -1.81 10.23
N LYS A 103 -11.52 -1.98 9.05
CA LYS A 103 -11.42 -3.23 8.30
C LYS A 103 -10.05 -3.35 7.62
N ILE A 104 -9.33 -4.44 7.89
CA ILE A 104 -8.11 -4.77 7.14
C ILE A 104 -8.46 -5.69 5.96
N THR A 105 -7.81 -5.46 4.82
CA THR A 105 -7.78 -6.39 3.68
C THR A 105 -6.34 -6.78 3.43
N TRP A 106 -6.03 -8.06 3.56
CA TRP A 106 -4.70 -8.61 3.32
C TRP A 106 -4.61 -9.16 1.90
N LEU A 107 -3.65 -8.67 1.12
CA LEU A 107 -3.40 -9.11 -0.25
C LEU A 107 -1.97 -9.64 -0.34
N ARG A 108 -1.82 -10.91 -0.69
CA ARG A 108 -0.48 -11.48 -0.91
C ARG A 108 0.10 -10.89 -2.18
N LYS A 109 1.37 -10.49 -2.17
CA LYS A 109 2.11 -10.10 -3.37
C LYS A 109 2.13 -11.27 -4.35
N ASN A 110 1.72 -11.01 -5.58
CA ASN A 110 1.85 -11.96 -6.67
C ASN A 110 3.32 -12.02 -7.08
N GLU A 111 3.89 -13.22 -7.12
CA GLU A 111 5.29 -13.46 -7.45
C GLU A 111 5.40 -14.00 -8.86
N ALA A 112 6.41 -13.53 -9.60
CA ALA A 112 6.76 -14.09 -10.90
C ALA A 112 8.27 -13.98 -11.12
N ILE A 113 8.81 -14.93 -11.88
CA ILE A 113 10.21 -14.95 -12.29
C ILE A 113 10.38 -14.11 -13.56
N GLU A 114 9.48 -14.29 -14.52
CA GLU A 114 9.41 -13.53 -15.75
C GLU A 114 8.23 -12.55 -15.70
N GLN A 115 8.29 -11.46 -16.47
CA GLN A 115 7.18 -10.50 -16.61
C GLN A 115 6.73 -9.86 -15.27
N ILE A 116 7.66 -9.66 -14.34
CA ILE A 116 7.38 -9.08 -13.02
C ILE A 116 6.63 -7.74 -13.10
N ASP A 117 6.93 -6.92 -14.11
CA ASP A 117 6.26 -5.64 -14.32
C ASP A 117 4.79 -5.79 -14.71
N LEU A 118 4.46 -6.80 -15.53
CA LEU A 118 3.06 -7.09 -15.89
C LEU A 118 2.28 -7.58 -14.67
N VAL A 119 2.91 -8.41 -13.82
CA VAL A 119 2.31 -8.85 -12.56
C VAL A 119 2.12 -7.67 -11.60
N ASN A 120 3.09 -6.77 -11.50
CA ASN A 120 3.00 -5.59 -10.65
C ASN A 120 1.89 -4.65 -11.13
N LYS A 121 1.77 -4.43 -12.45
CA LYS A 121 0.69 -3.63 -13.06
C LYS A 121 -0.69 -4.26 -12.86
N SER A 122 -0.81 -5.57 -13.08
CA SER A 122 -2.07 -6.29 -12.86
C SER A 122 -2.51 -6.18 -11.41
N GLN A 123 -1.60 -6.40 -10.46
CA GLN A 123 -1.93 -6.35 -9.04
C GLN A 123 -2.27 -4.93 -8.57
N ALA A 124 -1.64 -3.90 -9.12
CA ALA A 124 -2.02 -2.51 -8.84
C ALA A 124 -3.47 -2.23 -9.29
N LYS A 125 -3.89 -2.76 -10.45
CA LYS A 125 -5.28 -2.68 -10.91
C LYS A 125 -6.25 -3.45 -10.01
N ASP A 126 -5.85 -4.61 -9.49
CA ASP A 126 -6.67 -5.35 -8.53
C ASP A 126 -6.89 -4.54 -7.24
N ILE A 127 -5.86 -3.85 -6.75
CA ILE A 127 -5.98 -2.96 -5.58
C ILE A 127 -6.88 -1.76 -5.90
N GLN A 128 -6.72 -1.14 -7.07
CA GLN A 128 -7.60 -0.06 -7.53
C GLN A 128 -9.07 -0.52 -7.59
N ALA A 129 -9.34 -1.72 -8.11
CA ALA A 129 -10.68 -2.28 -8.18
C ALA A 129 -11.28 -2.59 -6.79
N ILE A 130 -10.45 -2.82 -5.77
CA ILE A 130 -10.90 -2.92 -4.37
C ILE A 130 -11.28 -1.54 -3.85
N ILE A 131 -10.50 -0.49 -4.16
CA ILE A 131 -10.78 0.89 -3.78
C ILE A 131 -12.07 1.38 -4.44
N ASP A 132 -12.29 1.04 -5.70
CA ASP A 132 -13.49 1.42 -6.48
C ASP A 132 -14.82 0.88 -5.92
N LYS A 133 -14.76 -0.10 -5.01
CA LYS A 133 -15.93 -0.74 -4.39
C LYS A 133 -16.24 -0.21 -2.98
N LEU A 134 -15.48 0.77 -2.49
CA LEU A 134 -15.64 1.38 -1.17
C LEU A 134 -16.53 2.61 -1.25
#